data_AF-A0A916J8D6-F1
#
_entry.id   AF-A0A916J8D6-F1
#
_cell.length_a   1.000
_cell.length_b   1.000
_cell.length_c   1.000
_cell.angle_alpha   90.00
_cell.angle_beta   90.00
_cell.angle_gamma   90.00
#
_symmetry.space_group_name_H-M   'P 1'
#
loop_
_entity.id
_entity.type
_entity.pdbx_description
1 polymer ?
#
loop_
_entity_poly.entity_id
_entity_poly.type
_entity_poly.pdbx_seq_one_letter_code
_entity_poly.pdbx_strand_id
1 'polypeptide(L)' 'MKELLSQLPERQVEAITLRYFDGFSVDEIAQIMGVTDKSVRNFLYKALFSLRQTREVLISSILIVWSLSHF' A
#
# COMPACT_ATOMS: atom_id res chain seq x y z
N MET A 1 -3.41 11.84 2.87
CA MET A 1 -2.83 11.00 1.78
C MET A 1 -1.34 10.71 2.01
N LYS A 2 -0.51 11.70 2.41
CA LYS A 2 0.93 11.50 2.68
C LYS A 2 1.27 10.56 3.86
N GLU A 3 0.50 10.57 4.95
CA GLU A 3 0.78 9.72 6.14
C GLU A 3 0.53 8.22 5.94
N LEU A 4 -0.32 7.83 4.98
CA LEU A 4 -0.51 6.41 4.64
C LEU A 4 0.61 5.89 3.73
N LEU A 5 1.23 6.77 2.96
CA LEU A 5 2.34 6.44 2.07
C LEU A 5 3.69 6.48 2.79
N SER A 6 3.82 7.20 3.91
CA SER A 6 5.07 7.27 4.67
C SER A 6 5.47 5.96 5.34
N GLN A 7 4.54 5.02 5.51
CA GLN A 7 4.83 3.68 6.03
C GLN A 7 5.22 2.68 4.94
N LEU A 8 5.07 3.05 3.66
CA LEU A 8 5.46 2.22 2.54
C LEU A 8 6.94 2.44 2.21
N PRO A 9 7.68 1.38 1.85
CA PRO A 9 8.99 1.53 1.24
C PRO A 9 8.91 2.41 -0.01
N GLU A 10 9.91 3.25 -0.23
CA GLU A 10 9.94 4.25 -1.31
C GLU A 10 9.59 3.68 -2.69
N ARG A 11 10.13 2.49 -3.01
CA ARG A 11 9.84 1.75 -4.26
C ARG A 11 8.36 1.38 -4.43
N GLN A 12 7.63 1.13 -3.33
CA GLN A 12 6.21 0.80 -3.36
C GLN A 12 5.34 2.04 -3.61
N VAL A 13 5.74 3.17 -3.04
CA VAL A 13 5.11 4.48 -3.29
C VAL A 13 5.31 4.90 -4.74
N GLU A 14 6.54 4.75 -5.24
CA GLU A 14 6.90 5.04 -6.64
C GLU A 14 6.05 4.19 -7.60
N ALA A 15 5.99 2.87 -7.39
CA ALA A 15 5.18 1.97 -8.23
C ALA A 15 3.68 2.32 -8.21
N ILE A 16 3.11 2.64 -7.04
CA ILE A 16 1.70 3.08 -6.94
C ILE A 16 1.48 4.40 -7.67
N THR A 17 2.43 5.34 -7.57
CA THR A 17 2.33 6.66 -8.20
C THR A 17 2.26 6.50 -9.72
N LEU A 18 3.25 5.81 -10.28
CA LEU A 18 3.31 5.56 -11.72
C LEU A 18 2.07 4.83 -12.25
N ARG A 19 1.53 3.87 -11.46
CA ARG A 19 0.38 3.08 -11.89
C ARG A 19 -0.95 3.83 -11.81
N TYR A 20 -1.22 4.52 -10.71
CA TYR A 20 -2.55 5.04 -10.41
C TYR A 20 -2.69 6.55 -10.62
N PHE A 21 -1.58 7.30 -10.59
CA PHE A 21 -1.59 8.74 -10.82
C PHE A 21 -1.14 9.07 -12.25
N ASP A 22 -0.09 8.40 -12.72
CA ASP A 22 0.45 8.65 -14.07
C ASP A 22 -0.13 7.69 -15.13
N GLY A 23 -0.74 6.58 -14.71
CA GLY A 23 -1.48 5.67 -15.58
C GLY A 23 -0.64 4.67 -16.39
N PHE A 24 0.64 4.48 -16.05
CA PHE A 24 1.53 3.58 -16.77
C PHE A 24 1.14 2.10 -16.65
N SER A 25 1.46 1.33 -17.70
CA SER A 25 1.39 -0.13 -17.69
C SER A 25 2.48 -0.74 -16.80
N VAL A 26 2.31 -2.01 -16.41
CA VAL A 26 3.30 -2.71 -15.58
C VAL A 26 4.66 -2.77 -16.26
N ASP A 27 4.67 -2.97 -17.58
CA ASP A 27 5.86 -3.16 -18.38
C ASP A 27 6.60 -1.82 -18.55
N GLU A 28 5.87 -0.72 -18.75
CA GLU A 28 6.45 0.64 -18.74
C GLU A 28 7.04 0.99 -17.38
N ILE A 29 6.34 0.66 -16.29
CA ILE A 29 6.84 0.88 -14.92
C ILE A 29 8.12 0.06 -14.68
N ALA A 30 8.18 -1.17 -15.19
CA ALA A 30 9.34 -2.03 -15.07
C ALA A 30 10.57 -1.40 -15.76
N GLN A 31 10.37 -0.83 -16.95
CA GLN A 31 11.41 -0.08 -17.66
C GLN A 31 11.83 1.19 -16.90
N ILE A 32 10.86 1.99 -16.43
CA ILE A 32 11.13 3.24 -15.69
C ILE A 32 11.92 2.97 -14.39
N MET A 33 11.50 1.96 -13.63
CA MET A 33 12.10 1.63 -12.33
C MET A 33 13.38 0.77 -12.44
N GLY A 34 13.72 0.28 -13.64
CA GLY A 34 14.85 -0.62 -13.88
C GLY A 34 14.71 -1.98 -13.18
N VAL A 35 13.49 -2.53 -13.14
CA VAL A 35 13.19 -3.81 -12.47
C VAL A 35 12.38 -4.71 -13.41
N THR A 36 12.09 -5.95 -12.97
CA THR A 36 11.22 -6.86 -13.74
C THR A 36 9.73 -6.57 -13.50
N ASP A 37 8.86 -6.92 -14.44
CA ASP A 37 7.40 -6.83 -14.29
C ASP A 37 6.89 -7.56 -13.03
N LYS A 38 7.52 -8.69 -12.69
CA LYS A 38 7.24 -9.44 -11.46
C LYS A 38 7.52 -8.60 -10.22
N SER A 39 8.63 -7.87 -10.21
CA SER A 39 8.98 -6.95 -9.12
C SER A 39 7.95 -5.82 -9.01
N VAL A 40 7.54 -5.23 -10.13
CA VAL A 40 6.49 -4.18 -10.15
C VAL A 40 5.18 -4.70 -9.56
N ARG A 41 4.72 -5.87 -10.01
CA ARG A 41 3.50 -6.51 -9.47
C ARG A 41 3.62 -6.76 -7.97
N ASN A 42 4.80 -7.19 -7.49
CA ASN A 42 5.06 -7.35 -6.07
C ASN A 42 5.03 -6.02 -5.30
N PHE A 43 5.59 -4.95 -5.85
CA PHE A 43 5.54 -3.62 -5.23
C PHE A 43 4.11 -3.13 -5.13
N LEU A 44 3.34 -3.22 -6.22
CA LEU A 44 1.92 -2.84 -6.24
C LEU A 44 1.10 -3.68 -5.26
N TYR A 45 1.31 -5.00 -5.22
CA TYR A 45 0.62 -5.90 -4.29
C TYR A 45 0.92 -5.51 -2.84
N LYS A 46 2.20 -5.39 -2.46
CA LYS A 46 2.60 -5.02 -1.09
C LYS A 46 2.07 -3.65 -0.71
N ALA A 47 2.12 -2.69 -1.62
CA ALA A 47 1.61 -1.36 -1.38
C ALA A 47 0.11 -1.37 -1.10
N LEU A 48 -0.68 -2.05 -1.92
CA LEU A 48 -2.12 -2.20 -1.73
C LEU A 48 -2.46 -3.02 -0.47
N PHE A 49 -1.67 -4.05 -0.18
CA PHE A 49 -1.84 -4.88 1.02
C PHE A 49 -1.63 -4.05 2.29
N SER A 50 -0.54 -3.29 2.38
CA SER A 50 -0.27 -2.40 3.50
C SER A 50 -1.35 -1.33 3.66
N LEU A 51 -1.83 -0.72 2.57
CA LEU A 51 -2.93 0.25 2.61
C LEU A 51 -4.24 -0.35 3.14
N ARG A 52 -4.51 -1.63 2.86
CA ARG A 52 -5.69 -2.36 3.37
C ARG A 52 -5.54 -2.75 4.83
N GLN A 53 -4.36 -3.23 5.23
CA GLN A 53 -4.10 -3.72 6.59
C GLN A 53 -4.22 -2.61 7.65
N THR A 54 -3.91 -1.35 7.31
CA THR A 54 -4.14 -0.21 8.20
C THR A 54 -5.62 -0.08 8.63
N ARG A 55 -6.58 -0.53 7.81
CA ARG A 55 -8.01 -0.45 8.15
C ARG A 55 -8.46 -1.54 9.13
N GLU A 56 -7.90 -2.75 9.06
CA GLU A 56 -8.35 -3.88 9.90
C GLU A 56 -7.88 -3.75 11.35
N VAL A 57 -6.70 -3.16 11.58
CA VAL A 57 -6.18 -2.90 12.94
C VAL A 57 -7.07 -1.91 13.69
N LEU A 58 -7.56 -0.87 13.01
CA LEU A 58 -8.41 0.16 13.63
C LEU A 58 -9.76 -0.41 14.06
N ILE A 59 -10.40 -1.24 13.23
CA ILE A 59 -11.69 -1.88 13.57
C ILE A 59 -11.53 -2.82 14.77
N SER A 60 -10.46 -3.60 14.80
CA SER A 60 -10.17 -4.53 15.90
C SER A 60 -9.93 -3.80 17.23
N SER A 61 -9.22 -2.66 17.20
CA SER A 61 -8.99 -1.85 18.40
C SER A 61 -10.26 -1.22 18.97
N ILE A 62 -11.19 -0.78 18.11
CA ILE A 62 -12.49 -0.22 18.55
C ILE A 62 -13.33 -1.28 19.26
N LEU A 63 -13.37 -2.52 18.74
CA LEU A 63 -14.11 -3.62 19.37
C LEU A 63 -13.55 -3.98 20.76
N ILE A 64 -12.23 -3.95 20.92
CA ILE A 64 -11.57 -4.21 22.21
C ILE A 64 -11.90 -3.10 23.23
N VAL A 65 -11.83 -1.83 22.82
CA VAL A 65 -12.16 -0.69 23.70
C VAL A 65 -13.62 -0.71 24.12
N TRP A 66 -14.54 -1.00 23.20
CA TRP A 66 -15.96 -1.15 23.53
C TRP A 66 -16.22 -2.30 24.51
N SER A 67 -15.57 -3.45 24.31
CA SER A 67 -15.65 -4.61 25.21
C SER A 67 -15.17 -4.29 26.63
N LEU A 68 -14.05 -3.56 26.76
CA LEU A 68 -13.48 -3.17 28.05
C LEU A 68 -14.27 -2.05 28.76
N SER A 69 -14.98 -1.21 28.00
CA SER A 69 -15.78 -0.10 28.56
C SER A 69 -17.15 -0.51 29.09
N HIS A 70 -17.59 -1.75 28.82
CA HIS A 70 -18.88 -2.30 29.21
C HIS A 70 -18.78 -3.33 30.36
N PHE A 71 -17.65 -3.35 31.07
CA PHE A 71 -17.36 -4.20 32.22
C PHE A 71 -16.95 -3.32 33.41
#